data_AF-A0A6I3HU03-F1
#
_entry.id   AF-A0A6I3HU03-F1
#
_cell.length_a   1.000
_cell.length_b   1.000
_cell.length_c   1.000
_cell.angle_alpha   90.00
_cell.angle_beta   90.00
_cell.angle_gamma   90.00
#
_symmetry.space_group_name_H-M   'P 1'
#
loop_
_entity.id
_entity.type
_entity.pdbx_description
1 polymer ?
#
loop_
_entity_poly.entity_id
_entity_poly.type
_entity_poly.pdbx_seq_one_letter_code
_entity_poly.pdbx_strand_id
1 'polypeptide(L)'
;MSELFGNTHLELLDRQITSWLMAMMERNDTIVAVDRGEPDEYRWYVRMHGEEKEFTTVWFTLGQRTLQFETYVMPAPEENAEQLYEHVLRRNESLVGVHFSIGIEDAIFLRGELPLRMVDEDELDRVVGTLYATVERIFPTIIRIGFASHFAD
;
A
#
# COMPACT_ATOMS: atom_id res chain seq x y z
N MET A 1 -29.76 0.78 7.33
CA MET A 1 -29.79 1.75 6.22
C MET A 1 -28.35 2.12 5.91
N SER A 2 -27.91 1.86 4.69
CA SER A 2 -26.54 2.12 4.26
C SER A 2 -26.38 3.64 4.07
N GLU A 3 -25.61 4.30 4.95
CA GLU A 3 -25.19 5.68 4.72
C GLU A 3 -24.28 5.67 3.49
N LEU A 4 -24.85 6.01 2.33
CA LEU A 4 -24.10 6.37 1.14
C LEU A 4 -23.62 7.80 1.36
N PHE A 5 -22.30 8.01 1.36
CA PHE A 5 -21.75 9.35 1.40
C PHE A 5 -22.07 10.05 0.08
N GLY A 6 -22.65 11.25 0.13
CA GLY A 6 -22.95 12.03 -1.08
C GLY A 6 -21.68 12.54 -1.77
N ASN A 7 -21.78 12.89 -3.06
CA ASN A 7 -20.65 13.39 -3.87
C ASN A 7 -19.87 14.54 -3.20
N THR A 8 -20.56 15.46 -2.52
CA THR A 8 -19.92 16.57 -1.79
C THR A 8 -18.99 16.11 -0.66
N HIS A 9 -19.29 14.98 -0.02
CA HIS A 9 -18.43 14.41 1.01
C HIS A 9 -17.17 13.78 0.40
N LEU A 10 -17.31 13.09 -0.74
CA LEU A 10 -16.16 12.54 -1.47
C LEU A 10 -15.23 13.65 -1.97
N GLU A 11 -15.79 14.75 -2.49
CA GLU A 11 -15.01 15.95 -2.87
C GLU A 11 -14.32 16.63 -1.68
N LEU A 12 -14.86 16.52 -0.47
CA LEU A 12 -14.21 17.02 0.73
C LEU A 12 -13.03 16.13 1.12
N LEU A 13 -13.25 14.81 1.21
CA LEU A 13 -12.21 13.83 1.51
C LEU A 13 -11.09 13.88 0.47
N ASP A 14 -11.45 14.01 -0.80
CA ASP A 14 -10.52 14.16 -1.90
C ASP A 14 -9.52 15.31 -1.67
N ARG A 15 -10.05 16.49 -1.35
CA ARG A 15 -9.23 17.67 -1.07
C ARG A 15 -8.41 17.49 0.20
N GLN A 16 -8.99 16.91 1.25
CA GLN A 16 -8.29 16.64 2.51
C GLN A 16 -7.10 15.70 2.32
N ILE A 17 -7.33 14.54 1.69
CA ILE A 17 -6.28 13.55 1.39
C ILE A 17 -5.20 14.19 0.52
N THR A 18 -5.59 14.95 -0.50
CA THR A 18 -4.62 15.64 -1.39
C THR A 18 -3.75 16.63 -0.62
N SER A 19 -4.36 17.51 0.19
CA SER A 19 -3.63 18.48 0.99
C SER A 19 -2.69 17.81 1.99
N TRP A 20 -3.16 16.75 2.65
CA TRP A 20 -2.35 16.00 3.59
C TRP A 20 -1.16 15.31 2.90
N LEU A 21 -1.37 14.63 1.78
CA LEU A 21 -0.29 13.95 1.04
C LEU A 21 0.81 14.92 0.58
N MET A 22 0.41 16.09 0.09
CA MET A 22 1.36 17.13 -0.31
C MET A 22 2.15 17.66 0.88
N ALA A 23 1.47 17.92 2.01
CA ALA A 23 2.13 18.35 3.24
C ALA A 23 3.06 17.27 3.81
N MET A 24 2.70 15.98 3.67
CA MET A 24 3.53 14.86 4.11
C MET A 24 4.79 14.75 3.25
N MET A 25 4.68 14.91 1.93
CA MET A 25 5.81 14.93 1.00
C MET A 25 6.81 16.05 1.32
N GLU A 26 6.33 17.24 1.73
CA GLU A 26 7.20 18.36 2.13
C GLU A 26 7.95 18.11 3.45
N ARG A 27 7.46 17.20 4.29
CA ARG A 27 7.97 16.96 5.66
C ARG A 27 8.76 15.67 5.80
N ASN A 28 8.67 14.78 4.83
CA ASN A 28 9.26 13.44 4.89
C ASN A 28 10.11 13.18 3.63
N ASP A 29 11.42 13.24 3.78
CA ASP A 29 12.41 13.05 2.70
C ASP A 29 12.34 11.65 2.06
N THR A 30 11.72 10.66 2.74
CA THR A 30 11.47 9.34 2.16
C THR A 30 10.46 9.38 1.02
N ILE A 31 9.53 10.34 1.03
CA ILE A 31 8.50 10.47 -0.01
C ILE A 31 9.09 11.30 -1.16
N VAL A 32 9.30 10.64 -2.30
CA VAL A 32 9.96 11.24 -3.45
C VAL A 32 8.98 11.75 -4.50
N ALA A 33 7.73 11.28 -4.48
CA ALA A 33 6.67 11.77 -5.35
C ALA A 33 5.28 11.47 -4.80
N VAL A 34 4.33 12.37 -5.09
CA VAL A 34 2.89 12.17 -4.93
C VAL A 34 2.20 12.53 -6.24
N ASP A 35 1.66 11.53 -6.92
CA ASP A 35 0.93 11.71 -8.18
C ASP A 35 -0.57 11.47 -8.00
N ARG A 36 -1.39 12.03 -8.88
CA ARG A 36 -2.83 11.75 -8.97
C ARG A 36 -3.16 10.89 -10.19
N GLY A 37 -4.22 10.11 -10.06
CA GLY A 37 -4.86 9.43 -11.18
C GLY A 37 -5.53 10.41 -12.16
N GLU A 38 -6.29 9.84 -13.09
CA GLU A 38 -7.05 10.62 -14.06
C GLU A 38 -8.02 11.61 -13.36
N PRO A 39 -8.39 12.74 -13.98
CA PRO A 39 -9.17 13.79 -13.33
C PRO A 39 -10.54 13.34 -12.76
N ASP A 40 -11.10 12.25 -13.27
CA ASP A 40 -12.35 11.64 -12.83
C ASP A 40 -12.16 10.49 -11.83
N GLU A 41 -10.92 10.21 -11.43
CA GLU A 41 -10.57 9.19 -10.45
C GLU A 41 -10.11 9.80 -9.12
N TYR A 42 -10.68 9.29 -8.01
CA TYR A 42 -10.17 9.58 -6.69
C TYR A 42 -9.02 8.62 -6.34
N ARG A 43 -7.89 8.80 -7.03
CA ARG A 43 -6.68 7.99 -6.86
C ARG A 43 -5.44 8.82 -6.62
N TRP A 44 -4.58 8.32 -5.74
CA TRP A 44 -3.28 8.90 -5.42
C TRP A 44 -2.20 7.81 -5.40
N TYR A 45 -1.00 8.20 -5.81
CA TYR A 45 0.17 7.34 -5.84
C TYR A 45 1.27 8.01 -5.01
N VAL A 46 1.66 7.38 -3.91
CA VAL A 46 2.69 7.89 -2.99
C VAL A 46 3.93 7.03 -3.16
N ARG A 47 4.95 7.58 -3.82
CA ARG A 47 6.21 6.87 -4.05
C ARG A 47 7.21 7.21 -2.97
N MET A 48 7.73 6.18 -2.32
CA MET A 48 8.71 6.28 -1.24
C MET A 48 9.99 5.56 -1.63
N HIS A 49 11.14 6.15 -1.29
CA HIS A 49 12.45 5.51 -1.44
C HIS A 49 12.73 4.60 -0.24
N GLY A 50 13.05 3.33 -0.47
CA GLY A 50 13.37 2.36 0.59
C GLY A 50 14.86 2.08 0.74
N GLU A 51 15.23 1.39 1.82
CA GLU A 51 16.58 0.86 2.05
C GLU A 51 16.71 -0.54 1.44
N GLU A 52 15.71 -1.39 1.68
CA GLU A 52 15.69 -2.78 1.21
C GLU A 52 15.01 -2.91 -0.15
N LYS A 53 13.87 -2.22 -0.34
CA LYS A 53 13.20 -2.12 -1.64
C LYS A 53 13.39 -0.72 -2.19
N GLU A 54 14.11 -0.58 -3.30
CA GLU A 54 14.48 0.71 -3.90
C GLU A 54 13.31 1.73 -3.92
N PHE A 55 12.12 1.29 -4.35
CA PHE A 55 10.91 2.08 -4.23
C PHE A 55 9.71 1.26 -3.78
N THR A 56 8.92 1.85 -2.88
CA THR A 56 7.60 1.37 -2.48
C THR A 56 6.57 2.42 -2.87
N THR A 57 5.59 2.05 -3.70
CA THR A 57 4.51 2.94 -4.09
C THR A 57 3.22 2.49 -3.44
N VAL A 58 2.60 3.36 -2.64
CA VAL A 58 1.27 3.14 -2.06
C VAL A 58 0.22 3.77 -2.96
N TRP A 59 -0.77 2.99 -3.34
CA TRP A 59 -1.90 3.44 -4.15
C TRP A 59 -3.09 3.60 -3.22
N PHE A 60 -3.68 4.79 -3.22
CA PHE A 60 -4.95 5.06 -2.55
C PHE A 60 -6.06 5.14 -3.59
N THR A 61 -7.17 4.45 -3.34
CA THR A 61 -8.40 4.56 -4.14
C THR A 61 -9.56 4.89 -3.22
N LEU A 62 -10.12 6.09 -3.35
CA LEU A 62 -11.30 6.52 -2.60
C LEU A 62 -12.56 6.05 -3.34
N GLY A 63 -13.21 5.04 -2.78
CA GLY A 63 -14.50 4.56 -3.23
C GLY A 63 -15.67 5.28 -2.55
N GLN A 64 -16.87 4.75 -2.74
CA GLN A 64 -18.10 5.31 -2.15
C GLN A 64 -18.24 5.06 -0.64
N ARG A 65 -17.46 4.13 -0.07
CA ARG A 65 -17.62 3.64 1.31
C ARG A 65 -16.31 3.41 2.05
N THR A 66 -15.25 3.16 1.31
CA THR A 66 -13.92 2.88 1.85
C THR A 66 -12.86 3.63 1.07
N LEU A 67 -11.80 3.99 1.78
CA LEU A 67 -10.52 4.34 1.20
C LEU A 67 -9.69 3.05 1.16
N GLN A 68 -9.50 2.53 -0.04
CA GLN A 68 -8.67 1.36 -0.28
C GLN A 68 -7.22 1.80 -0.42
N PHE A 69 -6.30 0.98 0.07
CA PHE A 69 -4.88 1.20 -0.12
C PHE A 69 -4.16 -0.10 -0.39
N GLU A 70 -3.18 -0.03 -1.30
CA GLU A 70 -2.38 -1.19 -1.64
C GLU A 70 -0.97 -0.78 -2.07
N THR A 71 -0.05 -1.74 -1.98
CA THR A 71 1.28 -1.60 -2.57
C THR A 71 1.71 -2.90 -3.23
N TYR A 72 2.37 -2.75 -4.38
CA TYR A 72 3.06 -3.84 -5.04
C TYR A 72 4.34 -4.18 -4.29
N VAL A 73 4.45 -5.42 -3.82
CA VAL A 73 5.60 -5.87 -3.02
C VAL A 73 6.66 -6.48 -3.92
N MET A 74 6.30 -7.50 -4.70
CA MET A 74 7.22 -8.20 -5.62
C MET A 74 6.42 -8.95 -6.70
N PRO A 75 7.04 -9.27 -7.85
CA PRO A 75 6.39 -10.08 -8.88
C PRO A 75 6.14 -11.51 -8.40
N ALA A 76 5.48 -12.31 -9.23
CA ALA A 76 5.36 -13.75 -8.97
C ALA A 76 6.74 -14.36 -8.68
N PRO A 77 6.86 -15.24 -7.67
CA PRO A 77 8.09 -16.01 -7.44
C PRO A 77 8.39 -16.91 -8.64
N GLU A 78 9.64 -16.89 -9.10
CA GLU A 78 10.15 -17.86 -10.08
C GLU A 78 10.47 -19.20 -9.42
N GLU A 79 10.80 -19.18 -8.12
CA GLU A 79 11.22 -20.32 -7.33
C GLU A 79 10.47 -20.38 -5.99
N ASN A 80 10.32 -21.58 -5.42
CA ASN A 80 9.78 -21.80 -4.06
C ASN A 80 8.43 -21.10 -3.77
N ALA A 81 7.53 -21.03 -4.76
CA ALA A 81 6.26 -20.30 -4.64
C ALA A 81 5.42 -20.73 -3.43
N GLU A 82 5.27 -22.04 -3.18
CA GLU A 82 4.52 -22.55 -2.03
C GLU A 82 5.10 -22.07 -0.70
N GLN A 83 6.43 -22.12 -0.56
CA GLN A 83 7.12 -21.63 0.63
C GLN A 83 6.92 -20.13 0.82
N LEU A 84 7.02 -19.35 -0.27
CA LEU A 84 6.80 -17.90 -0.23
C LEU A 84 5.37 -17.58 0.19
N TYR A 85 4.38 -18.22 -0.43
CA TYR A 85 2.96 -18.00 -0.15
C TYR A 85 2.60 -18.38 1.29
N GLU A 86 3.09 -19.52 1.79
CA GLU A 86 2.93 -19.90 3.19
C GLU A 86 3.56 -18.82 4.11
N HIS A 87 4.75 -18.35 3.78
CA HIS A 87 5.49 -17.38 4.59
C HIS A 87 4.78 -16.03 4.72
N VAL A 88 4.19 -15.52 3.63
CA VAL A 88 3.40 -14.27 3.66
C VAL A 88 2.02 -14.48 4.26
N LEU A 89 1.37 -15.62 4.01
CA LEU A 89 0.07 -15.95 4.57
C LEU A 89 0.13 -16.06 6.11
N ARG A 90 1.16 -16.71 6.65
CA ARG A 90 1.36 -16.79 8.11
C ARG A 90 1.55 -15.42 8.75
N ARG A 91 2.14 -14.46 8.05
CA ARG A 91 2.31 -13.10 8.58
C ARG A 91 1.01 -12.34 8.76
N ASN A 92 -0.01 -12.66 7.95
CA ASN A 92 -1.31 -12.00 8.06
C ASN A 92 -1.92 -12.14 9.46
N GLU A 93 -1.58 -13.18 10.23
CA GLU A 93 -2.03 -13.34 11.62
C GLU A 93 -1.58 -12.19 12.54
N SER A 94 -0.41 -11.61 12.27
CA SER A 94 0.18 -10.54 13.09
C SER A 94 -0.11 -9.13 12.57
N LEU A 95 -0.65 -9.01 11.36
CA LEU A 95 -0.88 -7.73 10.71
C LEU A 95 -2.25 -7.15 11.10
N VAL A 96 -2.31 -5.83 11.29
CA VAL A 96 -3.54 -5.12 11.64
C VAL A 96 -3.88 -4.10 10.56
N GLY A 97 -5.07 -4.25 9.98
CA GLY A 97 -5.58 -3.34 8.94
C GLY A 97 -4.95 -3.53 7.55
N VAL A 98 -3.93 -4.39 7.42
CA VAL A 98 -3.33 -4.80 6.15
C VAL A 98 -3.19 -6.32 6.07
N HIS A 99 -3.13 -6.85 4.86
CA HIS A 99 -2.89 -8.27 4.59
C HIS A 99 -2.14 -8.46 3.27
N PHE A 100 -1.31 -9.48 3.21
CA PHE A 100 -0.74 -9.98 1.96
C PHE A 100 -1.81 -10.69 1.14
N SER A 101 -1.74 -10.49 -0.18
CA SER A 101 -2.61 -11.14 -1.16
C SER A 101 -1.86 -11.37 -2.48
N ILE A 102 -2.34 -12.34 -3.25
CA ILE A 102 -1.88 -12.59 -4.62
C ILE A 102 -2.75 -11.75 -5.56
N GLY A 103 -2.10 -10.96 -6.42
CA GLY A 103 -2.74 -10.06 -7.38
C GLY A 103 -2.65 -10.55 -8.81
N ILE A 104 -2.71 -9.60 -9.74
CA ILE A 104 -2.51 -9.89 -11.16
C ILE A 104 -1.11 -10.45 -11.42
N GLU A 105 -0.99 -11.36 -12.39
CA GLU A 105 0.28 -12.04 -12.73
C GLU A 105 0.93 -12.72 -11.52
N ASP A 106 0.11 -13.22 -10.58
CA ASP A 106 0.53 -13.87 -9.33
C ASP A 106 1.49 -13.03 -8.46
N ALA A 107 1.54 -11.72 -8.68
CA ALA A 107 2.36 -10.81 -7.92
C ALA A 107 1.85 -10.66 -6.48
N ILE A 108 2.77 -10.38 -5.56
CA ILE A 108 2.45 -10.19 -4.14
C ILE A 108 2.12 -8.72 -3.87
N PHE A 109 0.96 -8.50 -3.25
CA PHE A 109 0.51 -7.19 -2.80
C PHE A 109 0.31 -7.18 -1.28
N LEU A 110 0.47 -6.01 -0.69
CA LEU A 110 0.03 -5.72 0.68
C LEU A 110 -1.12 -4.71 0.59
N ARG A 111 -2.29 -5.07 1.13
CA ARG A 111 -3.56 -4.37 0.90
C ARG A 111 -4.32 -4.11 2.19
N GLY A 112 -5.14 -3.06 2.20
CA GLY A 112 -6.10 -2.80 3.26
C GLY A 112 -7.16 -1.80 2.82
N GLU A 113 -8.12 -1.55 3.70
CA GLU A 113 -9.13 -0.52 3.49
C GLU A 113 -9.60 0.09 4.81
N LEU A 114 -10.02 1.36 4.74
CA LEU A 114 -10.60 2.09 5.86
C LEU A 114 -12.00 2.57 5.50
N PRO A 115 -13.02 2.40 6.37
CA PRO A 115 -14.31 3.06 6.19
C PRO A 115 -14.12 4.58 6.16
N LEU A 116 -14.82 5.30 5.28
CA LEU A 116 -14.61 6.76 5.10
C LEU A 116 -14.74 7.58 6.39
N ARG A 117 -15.62 7.16 7.30
CA ARG A 117 -15.81 7.79 8.62
C ARG A 117 -14.58 7.73 9.54
N MET A 118 -13.60 6.88 9.23
CA MET A 118 -12.36 6.72 9.97
C MET A 118 -11.18 7.39 9.25
N VAL A 119 -11.41 8.05 8.10
CA VAL A 119 -10.33 8.71 7.38
C VAL A 119 -10.03 10.04 8.06
N ASP A 120 -8.86 10.11 8.67
CA ASP A 120 -8.23 11.32 9.20
C ASP A 120 -6.71 11.27 8.97
N GLU A 121 -6.01 12.34 9.34
CA GLU A 121 -4.56 12.45 9.11
C GLU A 121 -3.75 11.38 9.86
N ASP A 122 -4.18 11.02 11.07
CA ASP A 122 -3.50 10.02 11.91
C ASP A 122 -3.64 8.61 11.30
N GLU A 123 -4.83 8.27 10.79
CA GLU A 123 -5.09 7.00 10.13
C GLU A 123 -4.37 6.91 8.77
N LEU A 124 -4.28 8.03 8.03
CA LEU A 124 -3.50 8.07 6.79
C LEU A 124 -1.99 7.89 7.05
N ASP A 125 -1.44 8.55 8.07
CA ASP A 125 -0.04 8.39 8.50
C ASP A 125 0.23 6.94 8.92
N ARG A 126 -0.65 6.38 9.76
CA ARG A 126 -0.59 4.99 10.21
C ARG A 126 -0.58 4.02 9.02
N VAL A 127 -1.43 4.22 8.02
CA VAL A 127 -1.50 3.37 6.82
C VAL A 127 -0.19 3.44 6.03
N VAL A 128 0.29 4.63 5.70
CA VAL A 128 1.52 4.78 4.90
C VAL A 128 2.72 4.20 5.64
N GLY A 129 2.88 4.53 6.92
CA GLY A 129 3.95 4.00 7.75
C GLY A 129 3.88 2.47 7.89
N THR A 130 2.68 1.91 8.07
CA THR A 130 2.48 0.45 8.19
C THR A 130 2.87 -0.26 6.90
N LEU A 131 2.43 0.22 5.74
CA LEU A 131 2.76 -0.39 4.45
C LEU A 131 4.26 -0.33 4.19
N TYR A 132 4.87 0.85 4.33
CA TYR A 132 6.30 1.05 4.13
C TYR A 132 7.13 0.15 5.05
N ALA A 133 6.90 0.21 6.36
CA ALA A 133 7.66 -0.56 7.33
C ALA A 133 7.47 -2.08 7.18
N THR A 134 6.27 -2.52 6.77
CA THR A 134 6.01 -3.94 6.51
C THR A 134 6.77 -4.43 5.28
N VAL A 135 6.75 -3.65 4.19
CA VAL A 135 7.49 -3.95 2.95
C VAL A 135 8.99 -4.03 3.22
N GLU A 136 9.57 -2.99 3.82
CA GLU A 136 11.01 -2.93 4.12
C GLU A 136 11.46 -4.12 4.97
N ARG A 137 10.68 -4.47 6.00
CA ARG A 137 11.01 -5.60 6.89
C ARG A 137 10.97 -6.95 6.17
N ILE A 138 10.01 -7.15 5.26
CA ILE A 138 9.78 -8.48 4.67
C ILE A 138 10.58 -8.71 3.39
N PHE A 139 10.80 -7.66 2.61
CA PHE A 139 11.28 -7.72 1.25
C PHE A 139 12.57 -8.56 1.09
N PRO A 140 13.61 -8.40 1.92
CA PRO A 140 14.85 -9.17 1.79
C PRO A 140 14.66 -10.68 1.97
N THR A 141 13.65 -11.08 2.74
CA THR A 141 13.38 -12.49 2.99
C THR A 141 12.62 -13.10 1.82
N ILE A 142 11.53 -12.46 1.39
CA ILE A 142 10.67 -13.01 0.34
C ILE A 142 11.34 -12.99 -1.03
N ILE A 143 12.18 -12.00 -1.32
CA ILE A 143 12.91 -11.96 -2.60
C ILE A 143 13.92 -13.11 -2.70
N ARG A 144 14.61 -13.46 -1.61
CA ARG A 144 15.53 -14.60 -1.56
C ARG A 144 14.82 -15.95 -1.67
N ILE A 145 13.59 -16.05 -1.16
CA ILE A 145 12.78 -17.26 -1.34
C ILE A 145 12.34 -17.38 -2.80
N GLY A 146 11.76 -16.31 -3.35
CA GLY A 146 11.12 -16.29 -4.66
C GLY A 146 12.05 -16.27 -5.87
N PHE A 147 13.30 -15.85 -5.68
CA PHE A 147 14.33 -15.67 -6.73
C PHE A 147 15.68 -16.23 -6.25
N ALA A 148 15.67 -17.38 -5.60
CA ALA A 148 16.83 -17.93 -4.89
C ALA A 148 18.11 -18.01 -5.75
N SER A 149 17.98 -18.36 -7.03
CA SER A 149 19.08 -18.44 -7.99
C SER A 149 19.77 -17.09 -8.26
N HIS A 150 19.10 -15.95 -8.05
CA HIS A 150 19.70 -14.62 -8.17
C HIS A 150 20.63 -14.27 -7.01
N PHE A 151 20.61 -15.07 -5.94
CA PHE A 151 21.40 -14.87 -4.72
C PHE A 151 22.36 -16.04 -4.44
N ALA A 152 22.44 -17.02 -5.34
CA ALA A 152 23.40 -18.11 -5.26
C ALA A 152 24.74 -17.65 -5.89
N ASP A 153 25.81 -17.68 -5.09
CA ASP A 153 27.19 -17.50 -5.57
C ASP A 153 27.66 -18.65 -6.47
#